data_AF-A0A136NL96-F1
#
_entry.id   AF-A0A136NL96-F1
#
_cell.length_a   1.000
_cell.length_b   1.000
_cell.length_c   1.000
_cell.angle_alpha   90.00
_cell.angle_beta   90.00
_cell.angle_gamma   90.00
#
_symmetry.space_group_name_H-M   'P 1'
#
loop_
_entity.id
_entity.type
_entity.pdbx_description
1 polymer ?
#
loop_
_entity_poly.entity_id
_entity_poly.type
_entity_poly.pdbx_seq_one_letter_code
_entity_poly.pdbx_strand_id
1 'polypeptide(L)'
;MTAYFIRRFLLIIPTFLGITLITFFILQIVPGGPLERELLKLRMGGQMQGGEVGPSGNNLSGGIEIPESALQEMKKFYGFDLPIHERYLRWLGNMLTLDLGKSYVYAEPVWDVIISRFPVSIYFGLIGFILTYLICIPLGVMKAVKNGGKFDLVSSVLVFMGYSIPGWAFGTIMLVIFGGGTFGMYSPSAASVQKILSTSRFGDR
;
A
#
# COMPACT_ATOMS: atom_id res chain seq x y z
N MET A 1 2.11 16.90 38.80
CA MET A 1 1.42 16.10 37.75
C MET A 1 0.92 16.96 36.59
N THR A 2 0.17 18.04 36.83
CA THR A 2 -0.36 18.93 35.77
C THR A 2 0.71 19.54 34.84
N ALA A 3 1.84 20.00 35.38
CA ALA A 3 2.96 20.53 34.57
C ALA A 3 3.55 19.50 33.59
N TYR A 4 3.56 18.20 33.95
CA TYR A 4 4.02 17.14 33.06
C TYR A 4 3.04 16.90 31.91
N PHE A 5 1.73 16.87 32.20
CA PHE A 5 0.69 16.75 31.17
C PHE A 5 0.73 17.92 30.20
N ILE A 6 0.85 19.17 30.69
CA ILE A 6 0.94 20.36 29.84
C ILE A 6 2.19 20.31 28.96
N ARG A 7 3.35 19.95 29.52
CA ARG A 7 4.60 19.82 28.74
C ARG A 7 4.48 18.76 27.65
N ARG A 8 3.88 17.61 27.96
CA ARG A 8 3.67 16.53 26.99
C ARG A 8 2.68 16.94 25.90
N PHE A 9 1.59 17.63 26.26
CA PHE A 9 0.60 18.11 25.31
C PHE A 9 1.16 19.20 24.39
N LEU A 10 1.94 20.14 24.95
CA LEU A 10 2.64 21.17 24.17
C LEU A 10 3.70 20.57 23.24
N LEU A 11 4.32 19.43 23.58
CA LEU A 11 5.27 18.73 22.71
C LEU A 11 4.59 17.98 21.54
N ILE A 12 3.28 17.69 21.63
CA ILE A 12 2.54 17.04 20.54
C ILE A 12 2.46 17.98 19.32
N ILE A 13 2.22 19.27 19.55
CA ILE A 13 2.07 20.25 18.47
C ILE A 13 3.32 20.36 17.58
N PRO A 14 4.55 20.61 18.11
CA PRO A 14 5.75 20.72 17.29
C PRO A 14 6.16 19.38 16.68
N THR A 15 5.91 18.25 17.35
CA THR A 15 6.20 16.92 16.76
C THR A 15 5.26 16.60 15.62
N PHE A 16 3.97 16.90 15.76
CA PHE A 16 2.97 16.76 14.70
C PHE A 16 3.29 17.65 13.49
N LEU A 17 3.59 18.94 13.72
CA LEU A 17 4.01 19.85 12.65
C LEU A 17 5.30 19.39 11.99
N GLY A 18 6.28 18.93 12.77
CA GLY A 18 7.54 18.41 12.23
C GLY A 18 7.33 17.19 11.32
N ILE A 19 6.58 16.19 11.78
CA ILE A 19 6.30 14.96 11.02
C ILE A 19 5.47 15.27 9.75
N THR A 20 4.44 16.10 9.87
CA THR A 20 3.60 16.47 8.72
C THR A 20 4.37 17.28 7.68
N LEU A 21 5.23 18.21 8.11
CA LEU A 21 6.09 18.99 7.23
C LEU A 21 7.08 18.08 6.49
N ILE A 22 7.77 17.20 7.21
CA ILE A 22 8.68 16.21 6.60
C ILE A 22 7.93 15.34 5.58
N THR A 23 6.76 14.82 5.96
CA THR A 23 5.92 14.00 5.06
C THR A 23 5.52 14.77 3.80
N PHE A 24 5.11 16.04 3.95
CA PHE A 24 4.74 16.91 2.85
C PHE A 24 5.91 17.19 1.91
N PHE A 25 7.12 17.41 2.45
CA PHE A 25 8.32 17.57 1.62
C PHE A 25 8.68 16.28 0.88
N ILE A 26 8.62 15.13 1.54
CA ILE A 26 8.85 13.84 0.89
C ILE A 26 7.90 13.65 -0.29
N LEU A 27 6.60 13.92 -0.11
CA LEU A 27 5.60 13.79 -1.17
C LEU A 27 5.85 14.71 -2.38
N GLN A 28 6.54 15.83 -2.18
CA GLN A 28 6.89 16.74 -3.28
C GLN A 28 8.17 16.35 -4.02
N ILE A 29 9.06 15.60 -3.36
CA ILE A 29 10.31 15.12 -3.96
C ILE A 29 10.06 13.80 -4.73
N VAL A 30 9.03 13.04 -4.38
CA VAL A 30 8.69 11.78 -5.05
C VAL A 30 8.30 12.05 -6.52
N PRO A 31 9.07 11.51 -7.50
CA PRO A 31 8.73 11.63 -8.92
C PRO A 31 7.46 10.82 -9.23
N GLY A 32 6.57 11.36 -10.08
CA GLY A 32 5.28 10.74 -10.42
C GLY A 32 4.09 11.22 -9.58
N GLY A 33 4.02 12.55 -9.35
CA GLY A 33 2.96 13.20 -8.60
C GLY A 33 1.55 13.00 -9.19
N PRO A 34 0.49 13.44 -8.47
CA PRO A 34 -0.90 13.21 -8.87
C PRO A 34 -1.23 13.74 -10.27
N LEU A 35 -0.67 14.91 -10.62
CA LEU A 35 -0.83 15.52 -11.94
C LEU A 35 -0.25 14.64 -13.05
N GLU A 36 0.97 14.11 -12.86
CA GLU A 36 1.65 13.23 -13.82
C GLU A 36 0.81 11.96 -14.10
N ARG A 37 0.18 11.41 -13.07
CA ARG A 37 -0.64 10.19 -13.16
C ARG A 37 -1.93 10.43 -13.92
N GLU A 38 -2.62 11.53 -13.63
CA GLU A 38 -3.82 11.92 -14.40
C GLU A 38 -3.48 12.27 -15.84
N LEU A 39 -2.35 12.94 -16.05
CA LEU A 39 -1.84 13.24 -17.39
C LEU A 39 -1.55 11.96 -18.19
N LEU A 40 -0.90 10.99 -17.56
CA LEU A 40 -0.60 9.70 -18.16
C LEU A 40 -1.88 8.92 -18.44
N LYS A 41 -2.85 8.90 -17.53
CA LYS A 41 -4.19 8.29 -17.75
C LYS A 41 -4.91 8.95 -18.94
N LEU A 42 -4.85 10.27 -19.08
CA LEU A 42 -5.44 10.98 -20.21
C LEU A 42 -4.72 10.69 -21.53
N ARG A 43 -3.38 10.62 -21.55
CA ARG A 43 -2.64 10.19 -22.74
C ARG A 43 -3.00 8.76 -23.14
N MET A 44 -3.02 7.84 -22.18
CA MET A 44 -3.39 6.45 -22.46
C MET A 44 -4.88 6.31 -22.85
N GLY A 45 -5.78 7.10 -22.25
CA GLY A 45 -7.21 7.13 -22.56
C GLY A 45 -7.52 7.72 -23.94
N GLY A 46 -6.83 8.79 -24.33
CA GLY A 46 -6.92 9.38 -25.67
C GLY A 46 -6.34 8.46 -26.76
N GLN A 47 -5.37 7.62 -26.40
CA GLN A 47 -4.81 6.61 -27.31
C GLN A 47 -5.80 5.44 -27.56
N MET A 48 -6.74 5.18 -26.64
CA MET A 48 -7.77 4.15 -26.79
C MET A 48 -9.06 4.65 -27.49
N GLN A 49 -9.27 5.97 -27.61
CA GLN A 49 -10.50 6.55 -28.19
C GLN A 49 -10.27 7.34 -29.50
N GLY A 50 -9.07 7.27 -30.09
CA GLY A 50 -8.70 8.00 -31.31
C GLY A 50 -8.24 7.08 -32.44
N GLY A 51 -9.17 6.33 -33.03
CA GLY A 51 -8.95 5.68 -34.32
C GLY A 51 -9.06 6.68 -35.45
N GLU A 52 -7.93 7.25 -35.89
CA GLU A 52 -7.76 7.84 -37.22
C GLU A 52 -6.25 7.96 -37.53
N VAL A 53 -5.68 6.90 -38.08
CA VAL A 53 -4.38 6.94 -38.77
C VAL A 53 -4.62 7.56 -40.14
N GLY A 54 -4.56 8.88 -40.22
CA GLY A 54 -4.48 9.60 -41.50
C GLY A 54 -3.11 9.34 -42.14
N PRO A 55 -3.01 8.98 -43.44
CA PRO A 55 -1.75 8.63 -44.08
C PRO A 55 -1.05 9.89 -44.59
N SER A 56 -0.37 10.65 -43.74
CA SER A 56 0.69 11.60 -44.13
C SER A 56 1.29 12.33 -42.93
N GLY A 57 2.61 12.31 -42.82
CA GLY A 57 3.34 13.26 -41.97
C GLY A 57 4.41 12.61 -41.10
N ASN A 58 5.65 12.73 -41.54
CA ASN A 58 6.88 12.25 -40.92
C ASN A 58 7.18 12.94 -39.56
N ASN A 59 6.46 12.59 -38.49
CA ASN A 59 6.75 13.02 -37.12
C ASN A 59 6.80 11.83 -36.16
N LEU A 60 8.03 11.40 -35.83
CA LEU A 60 8.35 10.44 -34.77
C LEU A 60 8.14 11.07 -33.38
N SER A 61 6.93 11.54 -33.08
CA SER A 61 6.52 12.02 -31.76
C SER A 61 5.01 11.89 -31.62
N GLY A 62 4.51 10.65 -31.65
CA GLY A 62 3.11 10.31 -31.40
C GLY A 62 2.74 10.42 -29.92
N GLY A 63 3.00 11.58 -29.31
CA GLY A 63 2.45 11.95 -28.02
C GLY A 63 1.27 12.87 -28.27
N ILE A 64 0.09 12.52 -27.76
CA ILE A 64 -1.05 13.43 -27.67
C ILE A 64 -0.55 14.75 -27.05
N GLU A 65 -0.56 15.82 -27.83
CA GLU A 65 -0.35 17.18 -27.33
C GLU A 65 -1.55 17.51 -26.45
N ILE A 66 -1.31 17.50 -25.14
CA ILE A 66 -2.35 17.82 -24.18
C ILE A 66 -2.55 19.32 -24.27
N PRO A 67 -3.77 19.81 -24.55
CA PRO A 67 -4.01 21.24 -24.68
C PRO A 67 -3.53 21.95 -23.43
N GLU A 68 -2.69 22.97 -23.59
CA GLU A 68 -2.06 23.68 -22.47
C GLU A 68 -3.09 24.26 -21.48
N SER A 69 -4.30 24.54 -21.95
CA SER A 69 -5.43 24.95 -21.11
C SER A 69 -5.86 23.87 -20.12
N ALA A 70 -5.92 22.60 -20.51
CA ALA A 70 -6.25 21.49 -19.61
C ALA A 70 -5.14 21.25 -18.58
N LEU A 71 -3.88 21.42 -18.98
CA LEU A 71 -2.74 21.37 -18.08
C LEU A 71 -2.79 22.47 -17.02
N GLN A 72 -3.16 23.69 -17.40
CA GLN A 72 -3.30 24.82 -16.47
C GLN A 72 -4.48 24.61 -15.51
N GLU A 73 -5.62 24.14 -16.00
CA GLU A 73 -6.78 23.84 -15.16
C GLU A 73 -6.48 22.72 -14.14
N MET A 74 -5.73 21.71 -14.54
CA MET A 74 -5.26 20.67 -13.63
C MET A 74 -4.24 21.19 -12.60
N LYS A 75 -3.28 22.03 -13.00
CA LYS A 75 -2.34 22.67 -12.04
C LYS A 75 -3.08 23.50 -10.99
N LYS A 76 -4.13 24.20 -11.41
CA LYS A 76 -5.00 24.98 -10.53
C LYS A 76 -5.82 24.10 -9.60
N PHE A 77 -6.41 23.02 -10.11
CA PHE A 77 -7.18 22.06 -9.34
C PHE A 77 -6.32 21.40 -8.23
N TYR A 78 -5.07 21.06 -8.53
CA TYR A 78 -4.13 20.49 -7.57
C TYR A 78 -3.40 21.55 -6.71
N GLY A 79 -3.66 22.84 -6.95
CA GLY A 79 -3.06 23.94 -6.20
C GLY A 79 -1.55 24.08 -6.40
N PHE A 80 -0.99 23.54 -7.49
CA PHE A 80 0.44 23.67 -7.82
C PHE A 80 0.82 25.09 -8.28
N ASP A 81 -0.16 25.96 -8.50
CA ASP A 81 0.06 27.38 -8.82
C ASP A 81 0.39 28.24 -7.58
N LEU A 82 0.21 27.70 -6.36
CA LEU A 82 0.44 28.40 -5.10
C LEU A 82 1.84 28.14 -4.55
N PRO A 83 2.45 29.10 -3.83
CA PRO A 83 3.75 28.90 -3.22
C PRO A 83 3.69 27.78 -2.16
N ILE A 84 4.82 27.10 -1.93
CA ILE A 84 4.87 25.83 -1.20
C ILE A 84 4.32 25.90 0.23
N HIS A 85 4.46 27.06 0.87
CA HIS A 85 3.98 27.29 2.23
C HIS A 85 2.46 27.46 2.31
N GLU A 86 1.83 28.13 1.33
CA GLU A 86 0.38 28.26 1.26
C GLU A 86 -0.29 26.90 1.00
N ARG A 87 0.33 26.07 0.15
CA ARG A 87 -0.13 24.69 -0.08
C ARG A 87 -0.11 23.86 1.19
N TYR A 88 0.97 23.96 1.97
CA TYR A 88 1.08 23.26 3.25
C TYR A 88 0.02 23.76 4.25
N LEU A 89 -0.12 25.07 4.43
CA LEU A 89 -1.08 25.64 5.38
C LEU A 89 -2.53 25.30 5.01
N ARG A 90 -2.88 25.34 3.73
CA ARG A 90 -4.22 24.96 3.25
C ARG A 90 -4.47 23.47 3.46
N TRP A 91 -3.51 22.61 3.11
CA TRP A 91 -3.63 21.17 3.33
C TRP A 91 -3.75 20.83 4.83
N LEU A 92 -2.92 21.45 5.68
CA LEU A 92 -2.96 21.29 7.13
C LEU A 92 -4.30 21.79 7.71
N GLY A 93 -4.79 22.93 7.24
CA GLY A 93 -6.10 23.46 7.63
C GLY A 93 -7.24 22.49 7.31
N ASN A 94 -7.27 21.96 6.08
CA ASN A 94 -8.27 20.98 5.66
C ASN A 94 -8.18 19.69 6.48
N MET A 95 -6.96 19.22 6.76
CA MET A 95 -6.72 18.04 7.59
C MET A 95 -7.20 18.25 9.04
N LEU A 96 -7.04 19.45 9.59
CA LEU A 96 -7.56 19.82 10.93
C LEU A 96 -9.09 19.94 10.95
N THR A 97 -9.72 20.33 9.85
CA THR A 97 -11.19 20.32 9.70
C THR A 97 -11.75 18.94 9.34
N LEU A 98 -10.92 17.87 9.39
CA LEU A 98 -11.26 16.50 9.01
C LEU A 98 -11.70 16.33 7.56
N ASP A 99 -11.38 17.32 6.71
CA ASP A 99 -11.57 17.25 5.26
C ASP A 99 -10.27 16.71 4.63
N LEU A 100 -10.23 15.39 4.47
CA LEU A 100 -9.11 14.68 3.87
C LEU A 100 -9.07 14.82 2.33
N GLY A 101 -10.12 15.38 1.72
CA GLY A 101 -10.25 15.50 0.28
C GLY A 101 -10.37 14.16 -0.46
N LYS A 102 -9.92 14.16 -1.71
CA LYS A 102 -9.96 12.98 -2.60
C LYS A 102 -8.60 12.29 -2.67
N SER A 103 -8.62 10.96 -2.80
CA SER A 103 -7.44 10.14 -3.00
C SER A 103 -6.80 10.43 -4.36
N TYR A 104 -5.49 10.71 -4.37
CA TYR A 104 -4.71 10.87 -5.60
C TYR A 104 -4.56 9.57 -6.42
N VAL A 105 -4.86 8.41 -5.83
CA VAL A 105 -4.76 7.11 -6.50
C VAL A 105 -6.12 6.66 -7.02
N TYR A 106 -7.14 6.73 -6.16
CA TYR A 106 -8.47 6.17 -6.43
C TYR A 106 -9.49 7.21 -6.91
N ALA A 107 -9.16 8.51 -6.89
CA ALA A 107 -10.07 9.62 -7.24
C ALA A 107 -11.40 9.70 -6.44
N GLU A 108 -11.52 8.89 -5.39
CA GLU A 108 -12.65 8.84 -4.44
C GLU A 108 -12.34 9.62 -3.15
N PRO A 109 -13.36 10.03 -2.37
CA PRO A 109 -13.15 10.61 -1.05
C PRO A 109 -12.30 9.69 -0.17
N VAL A 110 -11.29 10.24 0.51
CA VAL A 110 -10.35 9.45 1.33
C VAL A 110 -11.09 8.71 2.45
N TRP A 111 -12.16 9.29 2.99
CA TRP A 111 -13.02 8.65 4.00
C TRP A 111 -13.59 7.31 3.54
N ASP A 112 -14.10 7.23 2.32
CA ASP A 112 -14.68 6.00 1.77
C ASP A 112 -13.62 4.93 1.56
N VAL A 113 -12.44 5.35 1.09
CA VAL A 113 -11.28 4.45 0.95
C VAL A 113 -10.84 3.90 2.31
N ILE A 114 -10.82 4.72 3.37
CA ILE A 114 -10.46 4.26 4.71
C ILE A 114 -11.50 3.25 5.22
N ILE A 115 -12.78 3.59 5.13
CA ILE A 115 -13.88 2.75 5.63
C ILE A 115 -13.92 1.42 4.88
N SER A 116 -13.71 1.40 3.56
CA SER A 116 -13.69 0.15 2.79
C SER A 116 -12.57 -0.81 3.17
N ARG A 117 -11.43 -0.30 3.68
CA ARG A 117 -10.28 -1.12 4.10
C ARG A 117 -10.31 -1.48 5.58
N PHE A 118 -11.08 -0.74 6.38
CA PHE A 118 -11.17 -0.94 7.82
C PHE A 118 -11.63 -2.36 8.23
N PRO A 119 -12.68 -2.95 7.62
CA PRO A 119 -13.12 -4.32 7.94
C PRO A 119 -12.05 -5.38 7.69
N VAL A 120 -11.26 -5.21 6.63
CA VAL A 120 -10.17 -6.15 6.32
C VAL A 120 -9.10 -6.09 7.40
N SER A 121 -8.70 -4.87 7.79
CA SER A 121 -7.70 -4.67 8.84
C SER A 121 -8.15 -5.22 10.19
N ILE A 122 -9.41 -4.97 10.59
CA ILE A 122 -9.91 -5.44 11.88
C ILE A 122 -10.06 -6.96 11.92
N TYR A 123 -10.47 -7.57 10.81
CA TYR A 123 -10.58 -9.02 10.68
C TYR A 123 -9.23 -9.70 10.90
N PHE A 124 -8.18 -9.29 10.16
CA PHE A 124 -6.84 -9.83 10.33
C PHE A 124 -6.24 -9.49 11.70
N GLY A 125 -6.45 -8.28 12.19
CA GLY A 125 -5.96 -7.84 13.49
C GLY A 125 -6.55 -8.65 14.64
N LEU A 126 -7.87 -8.89 14.62
CA LEU A 126 -8.57 -9.61 15.69
C LEU A 126 -8.26 -11.11 15.67
N ILE A 127 -8.24 -11.73 14.48
CA ILE A 127 -7.84 -13.14 14.35
C ILE A 127 -6.37 -13.33 14.75
N GLY A 128 -5.49 -12.45 14.28
CA GLY A 128 -4.07 -12.46 14.65
C GLY A 128 -3.88 -12.29 16.16
N PHE A 129 -4.60 -11.37 16.78
CA PHE A 129 -4.58 -11.16 18.23
C PHE A 129 -5.02 -12.41 19.00
N ILE A 130 -6.17 -13.00 18.65
CA ILE A 130 -6.68 -14.20 19.32
C ILE A 130 -5.70 -15.37 19.15
N LEU A 131 -5.24 -15.65 17.92
CA LEU A 131 -4.31 -16.74 17.66
C LEU A 131 -2.98 -16.54 18.39
N THR A 132 -2.46 -15.31 18.41
CA THR A 132 -1.22 -15.00 19.12
C THR A 132 -1.37 -15.28 20.61
N TYR A 133 -2.44 -14.82 21.25
CA TYR A 133 -2.66 -15.10 22.67
C TYR A 133 -2.88 -16.59 22.93
N LEU A 134 -3.67 -17.24 22.10
CA LEU A 134 -3.99 -18.66 22.21
C LEU A 134 -2.75 -19.55 22.09
N ILE A 135 -1.76 -19.16 21.27
CA ILE A 135 -0.54 -19.97 21.03
C ILE A 135 0.61 -19.52 21.95
N CYS A 136 0.85 -18.22 22.07
CA CYS A 136 1.98 -17.69 22.82
C CYS A 136 1.83 -17.84 24.33
N ILE A 137 0.62 -17.70 24.89
CA ILE A 137 0.40 -17.88 26.34
C ILE A 137 0.73 -19.31 26.77
N PRO A 138 0.13 -20.37 26.21
CA PRO A 138 0.46 -21.73 26.64
C PRO A 138 1.91 -22.10 26.33
N LEU A 139 2.46 -21.70 25.18
CA LEU A 139 3.89 -21.92 24.89
C LEU A 139 4.79 -21.24 25.91
N GLY A 140 4.49 -20.00 26.30
CA GLY A 140 5.22 -19.25 27.31
C GLY A 140 5.13 -19.89 28.69
N VAL A 141 3.94 -20.32 29.11
CA VAL A 141 3.73 -21.02 30.38
C VAL A 141 4.46 -22.37 30.39
N MET A 142 4.35 -23.16 29.32
CA MET A 142 5.05 -24.44 29.20
C MET A 142 6.57 -24.28 29.25
N LYS A 143 7.09 -23.23 28.61
CA LYS A 143 8.52 -22.88 28.64
C LYS A 143 8.97 -22.49 30.05
N ALA A 144 8.16 -21.71 30.77
CA ALA A 144 8.46 -21.30 32.15
C ALA A 144 8.44 -22.49 33.14
N VAL A 145 7.47 -23.41 32.99
CA VAL A 145 7.37 -24.60 33.86
C VAL A 145 8.50 -25.60 33.59
N LYS A 146 8.93 -25.76 32.34
CA LYS A 146 10.02 -26.69 31.93
C LYS A 146 11.34 -25.94 31.67
N ASN A 147 11.63 -24.96 32.49
CA ASN A 147 12.82 -24.11 32.39
C ASN A 147 14.11 -24.96 32.44
N GLY A 148 15.09 -24.65 31.59
CA GLY A 148 16.37 -25.37 31.50
C GLY A 148 16.31 -26.76 30.86
N GLY A 149 15.12 -27.21 30.42
CA GLY A 149 14.95 -28.47 29.70
C GLY A 149 15.21 -28.36 28.18
N LYS A 150 15.19 -29.49 27.49
CA LYS A 150 15.33 -29.55 26.02
C LYS A 150 14.25 -28.73 25.30
N PHE A 151 13.04 -28.67 25.87
CA PHE A 151 11.93 -27.89 25.32
C PHE A 151 12.23 -26.38 25.32
N ASP A 152 12.86 -25.88 26.38
CA ASP A 152 13.26 -24.48 26.50
C ASP A 152 14.35 -24.11 25.47
N LEU A 153 15.37 -24.96 25.31
CA LEU A 153 16.41 -24.77 24.30
C LEU A 153 15.85 -24.78 22.87
N VAL A 154 15.08 -25.80 22.50
CA VAL A 154 14.53 -25.94 21.13
C VAL A 154 13.57 -24.80 20.81
N SER A 155 12.64 -24.48 21.72
CA SER A 155 11.69 -23.39 21.51
C SER A 155 12.39 -22.03 21.41
N SER A 156 13.44 -21.78 22.20
CA SER A 156 14.23 -20.56 22.12
C SER A 156 14.93 -20.41 20.78
N VAL A 157 15.63 -21.47 20.33
CA VAL A 157 16.33 -21.46 19.03
C VAL A 157 15.34 -21.21 17.88
N LEU A 158 14.17 -21.85 17.92
CA LEU A 158 13.14 -21.69 16.90
C LEU A 158 12.57 -20.25 16.88
N VAL A 159 12.30 -19.66 18.05
CA VAL A 159 11.84 -18.26 18.14
C VAL A 159 12.90 -17.29 17.63
N PHE A 160 14.17 -17.48 17.98
CA PHE A 160 15.26 -16.62 17.49
C PHE A 160 15.44 -16.71 15.97
N MET A 161 15.35 -17.92 15.39
CA MET A 161 15.35 -18.08 13.94
C MET A 161 14.17 -17.35 13.29
N GLY A 162 12.96 -17.49 13.86
CA GLY A 162 11.77 -16.80 13.36
C GLY A 162 11.91 -15.28 13.41
N TYR A 163 12.50 -14.73 14.47
CA TYR A 163 12.71 -13.27 14.63
C TYR A 163 13.77 -12.72 13.66
N SER A 164 14.68 -13.56 13.20
CA SER A 164 15.74 -13.16 12.26
C SER A 164 15.21 -12.93 10.84
N ILE A 165 14.03 -13.47 10.51
CA ILE A 165 13.42 -13.31 9.18
C ILE A 165 12.52 -12.06 9.20
N PRO A 166 12.75 -11.06 8.33
CA PRO A 166 11.86 -9.91 8.26
C PRO A 166 10.46 -10.34 7.77
N GLY A 167 9.42 -9.77 8.37
CA GLY A 167 8.04 -10.21 8.12
C GLY A 167 7.61 -10.18 6.64
N TRP A 168 8.10 -9.20 5.87
CA TRP A 168 7.85 -9.15 4.43
C TRP A 168 8.44 -10.35 3.68
N ALA A 169 9.66 -10.78 4.04
CA ALA A 169 10.33 -11.91 3.39
C ALA A 169 9.68 -13.23 3.77
N PHE A 170 9.31 -13.39 5.05
CA PHE A 170 8.54 -14.53 5.50
C PHE A 170 7.19 -14.62 4.76
N GLY A 171 6.51 -13.48 4.59
CA GLY A 171 5.28 -13.40 3.79
C GLY A 171 5.49 -13.82 2.34
N THR A 172 6.57 -13.37 1.70
CA THR A 172 6.92 -13.81 0.33
C THR A 172 7.20 -15.31 0.27
N ILE A 173 7.93 -15.88 1.24
CA ILE A 173 8.19 -17.33 1.30
C ILE A 173 6.87 -18.10 1.44
N MET A 174 5.99 -17.67 2.34
CA MET A 174 4.66 -18.28 2.51
C MET A 174 3.82 -18.18 1.23
N LEU A 175 3.85 -17.05 0.54
CA LEU A 175 3.16 -16.88 -0.74
C LEU A 175 3.70 -17.85 -1.79
N VAL A 176 5.02 -18.05 -1.88
CA VAL A 176 5.60 -19.02 -2.82
C VAL A 176 5.17 -20.45 -2.49
N ILE A 177 5.21 -20.84 -1.21
CA ILE A 177 4.88 -22.21 -0.77
C ILE A 177 3.38 -22.52 -0.91
N PHE A 178 2.50 -21.58 -0.53
CA PHE A 178 1.05 -21.79 -0.47
C PHE A 178 0.28 -21.19 -1.65
N GLY A 179 0.87 -20.24 -2.38
CA GLY A 179 0.25 -19.49 -3.48
C GLY A 179 0.38 -20.15 -4.86
N GLY A 180 0.88 -21.38 -4.94
CA GLY A 180 0.76 -22.21 -6.15
C GLY A 180 1.71 -21.83 -7.31
N GLY A 181 2.80 -21.12 -7.04
CA GLY A 181 3.83 -20.83 -8.04
C GLY A 181 4.56 -22.10 -8.49
N THR A 182 4.83 -22.20 -9.80
CA THR A 182 5.48 -23.32 -10.53
C THR A 182 6.95 -23.58 -10.14
N PHE A 183 7.34 -23.39 -8.88
CA PHE A 183 8.65 -23.80 -8.36
C PHE A 183 8.46 -24.79 -7.22
N GLY A 184 8.21 -26.04 -7.59
CA GLY A 184 8.06 -27.15 -6.66
C GLY A 184 6.82 -27.98 -6.94
N MET A 185 7.03 -29.05 -7.70
CA MET A 185 6.04 -30.05 -8.09
C MET A 185 5.56 -30.86 -6.88
N TYR A 186 4.84 -30.23 -5.93
CA TYR A 186 4.30 -30.92 -4.74
C TYR A 186 2.96 -30.37 -4.21
N SER A 187 2.36 -29.35 -4.83
CA SER A 187 1.01 -28.92 -4.42
C SER A 187 -0.07 -29.72 -5.17
N PRO A 188 -0.99 -30.43 -4.46
CA PRO A 188 -2.08 -31.20 -5.08
C PRO A 188 -3.00 -30.36 -5.98
N SER A 189 -3.08 -29.04 -5.77
CA SER A 189 -3.93 -28.14 -6.57
C SER A 189 -3.35 -27.85 -7.96
N ALA A 190 -2.03 -27.90 -8.13
CA ALA A 190 -1.39 -27.73 -9.44
C ALA A 190 -1.74 -28.89 -10.39
N ALA A 191 -1.85 -30.12 -9.84
CA ALA A 191 -2.28 -31.28 -10.61
C ALA A 191 -3.72 -31.16 -11.09
N SER A 192 -4.62 -30.60 -10.27
CA SER A 192 -6.02 -30.38 -10.64
C SER A 192 -6.18 -29.35 -11.77
N VAL A 193 -5.43 -28.24 -11.71
CA VAL A 193 -5.48 -27.18 -12.73
C VAL A 193 -4.82 -27.66 -14.04
N GLN A 194 -3.69 -28.37 -13.98
CA GLN A 194 -3.06 -28.97 -15.16
C GLN A 194 -3.99 -30.00 -15.83
N LYS A 195 -4.70 -30.82 -15.04
CA LYS A 195 -5.65 -31.81 -15.55
C LYS A 195 -6.81 -31.16 -16.28
N ILE A 196 -7.38 -30.08 -15.73
CA ILE A 196 -8.45 -29.29 -16.38
C ILE A 196 -7.96 -28.68 -17.69
N LEU A 197 -6.76 -28.09 -17.72
CA LEU A 197 -6.17 -27.48 -18.92
C LEU A 197 -5.75 -28.51 -19.99
N SER A 198 -5.43 -29.74 -19.59
CA SER A 198 -5.13 -30.84 -20.53
C SER A 198 -6.39 -31.49 -21.12
N THR A 199 -7.50 -31.50 -20.37
CA THR A 199 -8.79 -32.03 -20.85
C THR A 199 -9.49 -31.06 -21.81
N SER A 200 -9.24 -29.74 -21.70
CA SER A 200 -9.84 -28.75 -22.61
C SER A 200 -9.13 -28.58 -23.95
N ARG A 201 -8.01 -29.28 -24.22
CA ARG A 201 -7.24 -29.21 -25.48
C ARG A 201 -7.41 -30.42 -26.40
N PHE A 202 -8.37 -31.30 -26.15
CA PHE A 202 -8.71 -32.41 -27.05
C PHE A 202 -10.23 -32.45 -27.27
N GLY A 203 -10.73 -31.51 -28.08
CA GLY A 203 -12.13 -31.44 -28.49
C GLY A 203 -12.36 -30.77 -29.84
N ASP A 204 -11.32 -30.63 -30.67
CA ASP A 204 -11.42 -30.16 -32.05
C ASP A 204 -10.53 -31.04 -32.95
N ARG A 205 -11.04 -32.24 -33.26
CA ARG A 205 -10.78 -32.98 -34.50
C ARG A 205 -11.99 -33.83 -34.83
#